data_AF-A0AA39X1D7-F1
#
_entry.id   AF-A0AA39X1D7-F1
#
_cell.length_a   1.000
_cell.length_b   1.000
_cell.length_c   1.000
_cell.angle_alpha   90.00
_cell.angle_beta   90.00
_cell.angle_gamma   90.00
#
_symmetry.space_group_name_H-M   'P 1'
#
loop_
_entity.id
_entity.type
_entity.pdbx_description
1 polymer ?
#
loop_
_entity_poly.entity_id
_entity_poly.type
_entity_poly.pdbx_seq_one_letter_code
_entity_poly.pdbx_strand_id
1 'polypeptide(L)'
;MSMNATVRSLVHPQLRSEPFQPGLALKLSIGTLGFLNTLEFTEDSTSRADLGPYEVEIEARAWGLSFRGLFVSLSRPDGDDFGVCGIRTTYGIMRTYPRAPVTLVSKIPDTLSFEAAASILMPGITAYYSLIEVARLRRGDKILIHSASGSTGWMAIWIVEMIGVEMFVMVGFDDKKKLLMDNFGIPANHIFYSCNTTFAQGVMRATEGHGVDVLLNSLSSDGLRASWDCMALFGRFIEIGKADITSNATLPMAGFARNISFAAVDLHHVAQCNVDLLSALLKSAMELVASAATHHPSPLHVYSVSNVEQAFRYLQGSKNSGRIIISRFNAAATYVVSGGLGGLGGATIKRMADKGVKNLILPLRSSPASQAAARVVAELRDRGVRVETPACDVSSASELSAVLDGYAGSMPPIKGCINASMVLQDAIFENMSHAQTCLDFFVLLSSMPRSPRSALKLSSGPWRPKLARALSIAADDVQQSKQLSNYGVDSLMAVELRNWIARDFGVNVAVFEIMGSSRIAAIGALIAQKGDMKDGWKMRSEIGCII
;
A
#
# COMPACT_ATOMS: atom_id res chain seq x y z
N MET A 1 -38.27 36.53 -8.25
CA MET A 1 -36.84 36.80 -8.53
C MET A 1 -36.77 37.48 -9.88
N SER A 2 -36.40 38.76 -9.95
CA SER A 2 -36.47 39.52 -11.20
C SER A 2 -35.35 39.10 -12.15
N MET A 3 -35.67 39.08 -13.45
CA MET A 3 -34.79 38.75 -14.58
C MET A 3 -33.42 39.48 -14.52
N ASN A 4 -33.37 40.65 -13.86
CA ASN A 4 -32.16 41.44 -13.63
C ASN A 4 -31.14 40.78 -12.69
N ALA A 5 -31.56 39.92 -11.76
CA ALA A 5 -30.62 39.19 -10.88
C ALA A 5 -29.85 38.11 -11.66
N THR A 6 -30.55 37.39 -12.54
CA THR A 6 -29.97 36.36 -13.40
C THR A 6 -29.00 36.97 -14.41
N VAL A 7 -29.38 38.08 -15.04
CA VAL A 7 -28.51 38.79 -16.00
C VAL A 7 -27.30 39.43 -15.29
N ARG A 8 -27.47 40.04 -14.11
CA ARG A 8 -26.32 40.54 -13.32
C ARG A 8 -25.35 39.43 -12.91
N SER A 9 -25.83 38.22 -12.65
CA SER A 9 -24.96 37.07 -12.34
C SER A 9 -24.15 36.56 -13.54
N LEU A 10 -24.54 36.93 -14.76
CA LEU A 10 -23.85 36.57 -16.01
C LEU A 10 -22.82 37.64 -16.45
N VAL A 11 -22.95 38.88 -15.94
CA VAL A 11 -22.11 40.03 -16.35
C VAL A 11 -21.08 40.42 -15.28
N HIS A 12 -21.35 40.11 -14.00
CA HIS A 12 -20.39 40.31 -12.91
C HIS A 12 -19.98 38.96 -12.32
N PRO A 13 -18.66 38.68 -12.19
CA PRO A 13 -18.18 37.50 -11.48
C PRO A 13 -18.75 37.51 -10.06
N GLN A 14 -19.72 36.63 -9.79
CA GLN A 14 -20.21 36.42 -8.44
C GLN A 14 -19.44 35.27 -7.83
N LEU A 15 -18.89 35.50 -6.64
CA LEU A 15 -18.25 34.45 -5.86
C LEU A 15 -19.33 33.41 -5.50
N ARG A 16 -19.31 32.28 -6.19
CA ARG A 16 -20.12 31.12 -5.84
C ARG A 16 -19.27 30.20 -4.97
N SER A 17 -19.75 29.95 -3.76
CA SER A 17 -19.22 28.88 -2.93
C SER A 17 -20.02 27.63 -3.24
N GLU A 18 -19.47 26.78 -4.09
CA GLU A 18 -20.01 25.44 -4.32
C GLU A 18 -19.13 24.44 -3.54
N PRO A 19 -19.73 23.42 -2.90
CA PRO A 19 -18.94 22.38 -2.27
C PRO A 19 -18.14 21.67 -3.35
N PHE A 20 -16.83 21.55 -3.13
CA PHE A 20 -15.98 20.74 -4.00
C PHE A 20 -16.54 19.32 -3.97
N GLN A 21 -16.96 18.79 -5.14
CA GLN A 21 -17.54 17.45 -5.18
C GLN A 21 -16.58 16.44 -4.56
N PRO A 22 -17.07 15.43 -3.81
CA PRO A 22 -16.21 14.38 -3.29
C PRO A 22 -15.41 13.82 -4.46
N GLY A 23 -14.07 13.82 -4.30
CA GLY A 23 -13.18 13.30 -5.34
C GLY A 23 -13.52 11.84 -5.63
N LEU A 24 -13.12 11.37 -6.81
CA LEU A 24 -13.37 9.99 -7.25
C LEU A 24 -12.99 9.00 -6.13
N ALA A 25 -13.86 8.03 -5.86
CA ALA A 25 -13.52 6.92 -5.00
C ALA A 25 -12.44 6.10 -5.70
N LEU A 26 -11.39 5.72 -4.96
CA LEU A 26 -10.25 5.00 -5.51
C LEU A 26 -10.08 3.67 -4.79
N LYS A 27 -9.60 2.68 -5.52
CA LYS A 27 -9.15 1.39 -5.00
C LYS A 27 -7.75 1.07 -5.50
N LEU A 28 -6.94 0.42 -4.66
CA LEU A 28 -5.66 -0.10 -5.08
C LEU A 28 -5.89 -1.33 -5.97
N SER A 29 -5.28 -1.29 -7.15
CA SER A 29 -5.24 -2.34 -8.15
C SER A 29 -3.78 -2.69 -8.48
N ILE A 30 -3.59 -3.85 -9.10
CA ILE A 30 -2.31 -4.22 -9.71
C ILE A 30 -2.52 -4.42 -11.20
N GLY A 31 -1.77 -3.68 -12.02
CA GLY A 31 -1.89 -3.75 -13.48
C GLY A 31 -1.41 -5.11 -14.01
N THR A 32 -0.21 -5.54 -13.60
CA THR A 32 0.35 -6.85 -13.96
C THR A 32 0.71 -7.63 -12.71
N LEU A 33 -0.03 -8.71 -12.50
CA LEU A 33 0.21 -9.74 -11.50
C LEU A 33 1.70 -10.18 -11.49
N GLY A 34 2.32 -10.20 -10.30
CA GLY A 34 3.75 -10.51 -10.11
C GLY A 34 4.68 -9.29 -10.11
N PHE A 35 4.22 -8.13 -10.57
CA PHE A 35 5.04 -6.93 -10.76
C PHE A 35 4.54 -5.78 -9.87
N LEU A 36 5.16 -5.62 -8.69
CA LEU A 36 4.76 -4.61 -7.70
C LEU A 36 4.85 -3.16 -8.21
N ASN A 37 5.66 -2.89 -9.24
CA ASN A 37 5.76 -1.57 -9.88
C ASN A 37 4.55 -1.22 -10.77
N THR A 38 3.58 -2.13 -10.89
CA THR A 38 2.31 -1.90 -11.58
C THR A 38 1.15 -1.66 -10.61
N LEU A 39 1.44 -1.48 -9.32
CA LEU A 39 0.45 -1.06 -8.33
C LEU A 39 -0.04 0.35 -8.68
N GLU A 40 -1.35 0.53 -8.77
CA GLU A 40 -1.97 1.79 -9.14
C GLU A 40 -3.31 1.98 -8.45
N PHE A 41 -3.74 3.22 -8.28
CA PHE A 41 -5.09 3.53 -7.80
C PHE A 41 -6.01 3.76 -8.99
N THR A 42 -7.03 2.92 -9.11
CA THR A 42 -8.06 3.03 -10.15
C THR A 42 -9.38 3.46 -9.53
N GLU A 43 -10.28 3.96 -10.36
CA GLU A 43 -11.62 4.35 -9.91
C GLU A 43 -12.38 3.14 -9.33
N ASP A 44 -13.00 3.35 -8.18
CA ASP A 44 -13.86 2.38 -7.54
C ASP A 44 -15.34 2.62 -7.89
N SER A 45 -15.80 1.90 -8.91
CA SER A 45 -17.20 1.94 -9.36
C SER A 45 -18.19 1.44 -8.30
N THR A 46 -17.75 0.68 -7.30
CA THR A 46 -18.65 0.16 -6.24
C THR A 46 -19.23 1.27 -5.38
N SER A 47 -18.51 2.38 -5.22
CA SER A 47 -18.98 3.59 -4.52
C SER A 47 -20.22 4.22 -5.14
N ARG A 48 -20.50 3.94 -6.42
CA ARG A 48 -21.66 4.47 -7.15
C ARG A 48 -22.93 3.65 -6.95
N ALA A 49 -22.82 2.43 -6.42
CA ALA A 49 -23.98 1.59 -6.13
C ALA A 49 -24.66 2.06 -4.83
N ASP A 50 -25.97 1.87 -4.72
CA ASP A 50 -26.69 2.11 -3.46
C ASP A 50 -26.19 1.17 -2.35
N LEU A 51 -26.29 1.62 -1.10
CA LEU A 51 -25.93 0.81 0.06
C LEU A 51 -27.02 -0.21 0.37
N GLY A 52 -26.62 -1.45 0.67
CA GLY A 52 -27.53 -2.44 1.21
C GLY A 52 -28.12 -2.02 2.57
N PRO A 53 -29.24 -2.63 2.99
CA PRO A 53 -29.98 -2.22 4.21
C PRO A 53 -29.19 -2.37 5.51
N TYR A 54 -28.15 -3.21 5.52
CA TYR A 54 -27.27 -3.46 6.67
C TYR A 54 -25.80 -3.19 6.36
N GLU A 55 -25.52 -2.51 5.25
CA GLU A 55 -24.17 -2.10 4.89
C GLU A 55 -23.90 -0.69 5.36
N VAL A 56 -22.68 -0.46 5.80
CA VAL A 56 -22.17 0.87 6.10
C VAL A 56 -20.99 1.17 5.20
N GLU A 57 -20.92 2.41 4.73
CA GLU A 57 -19.76 2.95 4.01
C GLU A 57 -18.89 3.73 4.98
N ILE A 58 -17.58 3.46 4.96
CA ILE A 58 -16.64 4.05 5.92
C ILE A 58 -15.56 4.79 5.13
N GLU A 59 -15.28 6.04 5.48
CA GLU A 59 -14.10 6.72 4.94
C GLU A 59 -12.83 6.14 5.59
N ALA A 60 -12.02 5.42 4.81
CA ALA A 60 -10.79 4.86 5.33
C ALA A 60 -9.65 5.89 5.39
N ARG A 61 -9.00 5.95 6.57
CA ARG A 61 -7.88 6.86 6.87
C ARG A 61 -6.52 6.16 6.85
N ALA A 62 -6.50 4.89 7.26
CA ALA A 62 -5.31 4.05 7.30
C ALA A 62 -5.65 2.60 6.94
N TRP A 63 -4.69 1.88 6.37
CA TRP A 63 -4.83 0.48 5.96
C TRP A 63 -3.62 -0.33 6.43
N GLY A 64 -3.87 -1.47 7.07
CA GLY A 64 -2.81 -2.40 7.45
C GLY A 64 -2.44 -3.34 6.31
N LEU A 65 -1.19 -3.31 5.86
CA LEU A 65 -0.72 -4.19 4.79
C LEU A 65 -0.48 -5.61 5.32
N SER A 66 -1.07 -6.63 4.69
CA SER A 66 -0.96 -8.04 5.10
C SER A 66 -0.16 -8.88 4.10
N PHE A 67 0.45 -9.98 4.58
CA PHE A 67 1.15 -10.94 3.71
C PHE A 67 0.24 -11.53 2.64
N ARG A 68 -1.06 -11.71 2.93
CA ARG A 68 -2.05 -12.11 1.94
C ARG A 68 -2.14 -11.10 0.79
N GLY A 69 -2.22 -9.80 1.11
CA GLY A 69 -2.21 -8.75 0.09
C GLY A 69 -0.97 -8.83 -0.81
N LEU A 70 0.20 -9.08 -0.22
CA LEU A 70 1.43 -9.29 -0.97
C LEU A 70 1.40 -10.56 -1.85
N PHE A 71 0.98 -11.71 -1.32
CA PHE A 71 0.95 -12.96 -2.07
C PHE A 71 0.00 -12.92 -3.27
N VAL A 72 -1.15 -12.26 -3.10
CA VAL A 72 -2.10 -12.01 -4.20
C VAL A 72 -1.44 -11.13 -5.27
N SER A 73 -0.78 -10.03 -4.87
CA SER A 73 -0.05 -9.17 -5.80
C SER A 73 1.10 -9.88 -6.53
N LEU A 74 1.66 -10.93 -5.93
CA LEU A 74 2.76 -11.73 -6.50
C LEU A 74 2.28 -12.97 -7.26
N SER A 75 0.98 -13.16 -7.48
CA SER A 75 0.41 -14.28 -8.23
C SER A 75 0.74 -15.66 -7.67
N ARG A 76 0.94 -15.76 -6.35
CA ARG A 76 0.99 -17.09 -5.73
C ARG A 76 -0.45 -17.61 -5.65
N PRO A 77 -0.76 -18.77 -6.26
CA PRO A 77 -2.13 -19.18 -6.52
C PRO A 77 -2.84 -19.50 -5.20
N ASP A 78 -3.79 -18.66 -4.82
CA ASP A 78 -4.84 -18.97 -3.85
C ASP A 78 -6.10 -18.21 -4.27
N GLY A 79 -6.71 -18.62 -5.38
CA GLY A 79 -8.07 -18.28 -5.77
C GLY A 79 -8.37 -16.81 -6.10
N ASP A 80 -9.29 -16.61 -7.03
CA ASP A 80 -9.92 -15.32 -7.25
C ASP A 80 -10.82 -14.99 -6.06
N ASP A 81 -10.30 -14.46 -4.93
CA ASP A 81 -11.12 -13.64 -4.02
C ASP A 81 -10.35 -12.90 -2.91
N PHE A 82 -10.75 -11.66 -2.60
CA PHE A 82 -9.90 -10.58 -2.09
C PHE A 82 -10.15 -10.19 -0.61
N GLY A 83 -9.20 -9.44 -0.02
CA GLY A 83 -9.38 -8.56 1.16
C GLY A 83 -8.80 -9.05 2.50
N VAL A 84 -8.22 -8.14 3.33
CA VAL A 84 -8.84 -7.58 4.56
C VAL A 84 -8.18 -6.27 5.07
N CYS A 85 -8.99 -5.19 5.12
CA CYS A 85 -9.17 -4.25 6.26
C CYS A 85 -10.55 -3.59 6.07
N GLY A 86 -11.50 -3.87 6.97
CA GLY A 86 -12.94 -3.57 6.83
C GLY A 86 -13.67 -4.75 6.18
N ILE A 87 -14.52 -5.44 6.93
CA ILE A 87 -14.89 -6.83 6.63
C ILE A 87 -15.98 -6.93 5.55
N ARG A 88 -15.70 -7.81 4.57
CA ARG A 88 -16.52 -8.39 3.51
C ARG A 88 -17.12 -7.44 2.46
N THR A 89 -16.34 -7.14 1.41
CA THR A 89 -16.80 -7.07 0.00
C THR A 89 -15.60 -7.18 -0.96
N THR A 90 -15.50 -8.32 -1.67
CA THR A 90 -15.01 -8.50 -3.05
C THR A 90 -14.13 -7.36 -3.65
N TYR A 91 -12.84 -7.62 -3.89
CA TYR A 91 -11.82 -6.89 -4.70
C TYR A 91 -11.11 -5.61 -4.16
N GLY A 92 -10.11 -5.73 -3.26
CA GLY A 92 -9.05 -4.71 -3.13
C GLY A 92 -8.37 -4.55 -1.75
N ILE A 93 -7.08 -4.25 -1.76
CA ILE A 93 -6.16 -4.17 -0.61
C ILE A 93 -6.25 -2.82 0.13
N MET A 94 -6.92 -1.82 -0.46
CA MET A 94 -7.04 -0.47 0.07
C MET A 94 -8.06 0.31 -0.78
N ARG A 95 -9.06 0.93 -0.15
CA ARG A 95 -10.14 1.69 -0.80
C ARG A 95 -10.41 2.98 -0.06
N THR A 96 -10.82 4.04 -0.75
CA THR A 96 -11.25 5.29 -0.12
C THR A 96 -12.49 5.09 0.76
N TYR A 97 -13.48 4.34 0.26
CA TYR A 97 -14.77 4.12 0.91
C TYR A 97 -15.11 2.62 0.97
N PRO A 98 -14.41 1.81 1.80
CA PRO A 98 -14.80 0.42 2.00
C PRO A 98 -16.23 0.32 2.56
N ARG A 99 -16.95 -0.71 2.10
CA ARG A 99 -18.27 -1.09 2.58
C ARG A 99 -18.17 -2.40 3.36
N ALA A 100 -18.90 -2.46 4.47
CA ALA A 100 -18.94 -3.64 5.34
C ALA A 100 -20.35 -3.79 5.95
N PRO A 101 -20.78 -5.02 6.28
CA PRO A 101 -21.94 -5.23 7.13
C PRO A 101 -21.76 -4.54 8.48
N VAL A 102 -22.82 -3.93 9.02
CA VAL A 102 -22.80 -3.20 10.30
C VAL A 102 -22.30 -4.05 11.46
N THR A 103 -22.53 -5.38 11.42
CA THR A 103 -22.06 -6.35 12.43
C THR A 103 -20.54 -6.51 12.45
N LEU A 104 -19.85 -6.06 11.42
CA LEU A 104 -18.41 -6.22 11.25
C LEU A 104 -17.65 -4.88 11.33
N VAL A 105 -18.28 -3.91 11.99
CA VAL A 105 -17.75 -2.57 12.22
C VAL A 105 -17.79 -2.30 13.72
N SER A 106 -16.70 -1.76 14.25
CA SER A 106 -16.60 -1.36 15.65
C SER A 106 -16.09 0.07 15.75
N LYS A 107 -16.54 0.80 16.77
CA LYS A 107 -16.02 2.13 17.07
C LYS A 107 -14.58 2.01 17.56
N ILE A 108 -13.68 2.78 16.93
CA ILE A 108 -12.30 2.92 17.41
C ILE A 108 -12.34 3.75 18.71
N PRO A 109 -11.72 3.28 19.81
CA PRO A 109 -11.58 4.06 21.03
C PRO A 109 -10.87 5.40 20.76
N ASP A 110 -11.31 6.48 21.39
CA ASP A 110 -10.76 7.83 21.18
C ASP A 110 -9.28 7.93 21.62
N THR A 111 -8.78 6.97 22.41
CA THR A 111 -7.38 6.85 22.82
C THR A 111 -6.45 6.29 21.74
N LEU A 112 -6.99 5.69 20.68
CA LEU A 112 -6.19 5.06 19.62
C LEU A 112 -6.17 5.93 18.36
N SER A 113 -4.98 6.09 17.79
CA SER A 113 -4.84 6.64 16.44
C SER A 113 -5.39 5.68 15.38
N PHE A 114 -5.72 6.20 14.20
CA PHE A 114 -6.16 5.38 13.07
C PHE A 114 -5.10 4.36 12.65
N GLU A 115 -3.82 4.74 12.68
CA GLU A 115 -2.70 3.87 12.36
C GLU A 115 -2.55 2.74 13.39
N ALA A 116 -2.69 3.05 14.68
CA ALA A 116 -2.66 2.04 15.74
C ALA A 116 -3.84 1.06 15.60
N ALA A 117 -5.06 1.56 15.41
CA ALA A 117 -6.24 0.73 15.22
C ALA A 117 -6.10 -0.22 14.01
N ALA A 118 -5.65 0.30 12.87
CA ALA A 118 -5.38 -0.49 11.66
C ALA A 118 -4.25 -1.52 11.84
N SER A 119 -3.36 -1.30 12.81
CA SER A 119 -2.27 -2.22 13.13
C SER A 119 -2.68 -3.41 13.96
N ILE A 120 -3.72 -3.24 14.77
CA ILE A 120 -4.14 -4.21 15.78
C ILE A 120 -5.22 -5.15 15.27
N LEU A 121 -6.22 -4.62 14.53
CA LEU A 121 -7.52 -5.31 14.36
C LEU A 121 -7.40 -6.75 13.85
N MET A 122 -6.84 -6.95 12.66
CA MET A 122 -6.73 -8.27 12.05
C MET A 122 -5.75 -9.21 12.77
N PRO A 123 -4.53 -8.76 13.13
CA PRO A 123 -3.63 -9.55 13.97
C PRO A 123 -4.24 -9.95 15.31
N GLY A 124 -5.00 -9.05 15.94
CA GLY A 124 -5.66 -9.24 17.22
C GLY A 124 -6.77 -10.26 17.15
N ILE A 125 -7.66 -10.17 16.15
CA ILE A 125 -8.69 -11.19 15.89
C ILE A 125 -8.03 -12.55 15.63
N THR A 126 -6.93 -12.59 14.89
CA THR A 126 -6.22 -13.85 14.58
C THR A 126 -5.65 -14.47 15.83
N ALA A 127 -4.93 -13.69 16.64
CA ALA A 127 -4.33 -14.16 17.88
C ALA A 127 -5.40 -14.58 18.90
N TYR A 128 -6.48 -13.80 19.04
CA TYR A 128 -7.59 -14.11 19.93
C TYR A 128 -8.27 -15.41 19.54
N TYR A 129 -8.69 -15.55 18.28
CA TYR A 129 -9.35 -16.77 17.80
C TYR A 129 -8.45 -17.99 17.97
N SER A 130 -7.18 -17.89 17.55
CA SER A 130 -6.21 -18.98 17.66
C SER A 130 -5.95 -19.41 19.10
N LEU A 131 -5.70 -18.47 20.02
CA LEU A 131 -5.25 -18.81 21.37
C LEU A 131 -6.40 -19.04 22.36
N ILE A 132 -7.46 -18.24 22.29
CA ILE A 132 -8.56 -18.28 23.26
C ILE A 132 -9.61 -19.31 22.85
N GLU A 133 -10.09 -19.27 21.62
CA GLU A 133 -11.22 -20.12 21.21
C GLU A 133 -10.77 -21.49 20.71
N VAL A 134 -9.75 -21.54 19.85
CA VAL A 134 -9.29 -22.80 19.24
C VAL A 134 -8.34 -23.55 20.16
N ALA A 135 -7.22 -22.94 20.58
CA ALA A 135 -6.27 -23.57 21.50
C ALA A 135 -6.77 -23.65 22.94
N ARG A 136 -7.72 -22.79 23.33
CA ARG A 136 -8.21 -22.70 24.72
C ARG A 136 -7.04 -22.66 25.71
N LEU A 137 -6.12 -21.72 25.47
CA LEU A 137 -4.90 -21.54 26.24
C LEU A 137 -5.22 -21.31 27.72
N ARG A 138 -4.50 -22.01 28.61
CA ARG A 138 -4.73 -21.99 30.07
C ARG A 138 -3.44 -21.70 30.81
N ARG A 139 -3.57 -21.18 32.03
CA ARG A 139 -2.45 -21.11 32.98
C ARG A 139 -1.84 -22.49 33.19
N GLY A 140 -0.52 -22.55 33.18
CA GLY A 140 0.25 -23.80 33.28
C GLY A 140 0.60 -24.43 31.94
N ASP A 141 0.00 -23.99 30.82
CA ASP A 141 0.46 -24.38 29.49
C ASP A 141 1.89 -23.83 29.23
N LYS A 142 2.62 -24.46 28.30
CA LYS A 142 3.81 -23.90 27.64
C LYS A 142 3.49 -23.64 26.19
N ILE A 143 3.75 -22.42 25.70
CA ILE A 143 3.43 -22.02 24.32
C ILE A 143 4.68 -21.70 23.49
N LEU A 144 4.73 -22.18 22.25
CA LEU A 144 5.68 -21.71 21.23
C LEU A 144 5.00 -20.82 20.18
N ILE A 145 5.49 -19.60 19.99
CA ILE A 145 4.98 -18.64 19.00
C ILE A 145 5.98 -18.43 17.88
N HIS A 146 5.59 -18.75 16.64
CA HIS A 146 6.42 -18.46 15.48
C HIS A 146 6.27 -17.03 14.97
N SER A 147 7.32 -16.55 14.29
CA SER A 147 7.37 -15.20 13.72
C SER A 147 6.91 -14.12 14.72
N ALA A 148 7.36 -14.26 15.97
CA ALA A 148 6.85 -13.50 17.11
C ALA A 148 7.04 -11.98 16.97
N SER A 149 8.06 -11.55 16.23
CA SER A 149 8.32 -10.14 15.91
C SER A 149 7.37 -9.55 14.85
N GLY A 150 6.48 -10.35 14.24
CA GLY A 150 5.47 -9.89 13.29
C GLY A 150 4.17 -9.52 13.99
N SER A 151 3.28 -8.79 13.30
CA SER A 151 2.07 -8.25 13.93
C SER A 151 1.17 -9.26 14.66
N THR A 152 0.91 -10.46 14.10
CA THR A 152 0.12 -11.50 14.80
C THR A 152 0.88 -12.07 15.99
N GLY A 153 2.19 -12.26 15.86
CA GLY A 153 3.06 -12.73 16.95
C GLY A 153 3.08 -11.77 18.13
N TRP A 154 3.12 -10.46 17.86
CA TRP A 154 3.00 -9.40 18.87
C TRP A 154 1.69 -9.50 19.65
N MET A 155 0.57 -9.63 18.95
CA MET A 155 -0.74 -9.78 19.59
C MET A 155 -0.85 -11.09 20.37
N ALA A 156 -0.23 -12.17 19.87
CA ALA A 156 -0.17 -13.45 20.55
C ALA A 156 0.64 -13.38 21.86
N ILE A 157 1.83 -12.77 21.85
CA ILE A 157 2.64 -12.53 23.06
C ILE A 157 1.82 -11.78 24.10
N TRP A 158 1.14 -10.71 23.67
CA TRP A 158 0.34 -9.90 24.58
C TRP A 158 -0.78 -10.69 25.25
N ILE A 159 -1.53 -11.49 24.49
CA ILE A 159 -2.57 -12.38 25.03
C ILE A 159 -1.97 -13.38 26.02
N VAL A 160 -0.81 -13.93 25.69
CA VAL A 160 -0.09 -14.90 26.54
C VAL A 160 0.37 -14.28 27.86
N GLU A 161 0.88 -13.05 27.84
CA GLU A 161 1.24 -12.28 29.06
C GLU A 161 0.02 -12.02 29.94
N MET A 162 -1.11 -11.63 29.36
CA MET A 162 -2.35 -11.40 30.10
C MET A 162 -2.85 -12.66 30.82
N ILE A 163 -2.67 -13.84 30.22
CA ILE A 163 -3.06 -15.10 30.86
C ILE A 163 -2.01 -15.53 31.89
N GLY A 164 -0.73 -15.23 31.66
CA GLY A 164 0.40 -15.60 32.53
C GLY A 164 0.91 -17.01 32.25
N VAL A 165 1.15 -17.32 30.98
CA VAL A 165 1.60 -18.64 30.50
C VAL A 165 3.08 -18.58 30.14
N GLU A 166 3.82 -19.67 30.40
CA GLU A 166 5.23 -19.75 30.02
C GLU A 166 5.36 -19.78 28.49
N MET A 167 6.12 -18.86 27.93
CA MET A 167 6.22 -18.68 26.48
C MET A 167 7.64 -18.84 25.95
N PHE A 168 7.69 -19.40 24.77
CA PHE A 168 8.87 -19.52 23.91
C PHE A 168 8.54 -18.88 22.57
N VAL A 169 9.49 -18.18 21.98
CA VAL A 169 9.25 -17.40 20.77
C VAL A 169 10.32 -17.63 19.73
N MET A 170 9.96 -17.48 18.46
CA MET A 170 10.89 -17.58 17.34
C MET A 170 11.01 -16.28 16.55
N VAL A 171 12.25 -15.95 16.20
CA VAL A 171 12.60 -14.77 15.40
C VAL A 171 13.56 -15.14 14.26
N GLY A 172 13.62 -14.29 13.24
CA GLY A 172 14.52 -14.51 12.10
C GLY A 172 15.95 -13.96 12.28
N PHE A 173 16.12 -12.92 13.11
CA PHE A 173 17.37 -12.14 13.18
C PHE A 173 17.59 -11.56 14.59
N ASP A 174 18.82 -11.18 14.91
CA ASP A 174 19.20 -10.63 16.22
C ASP A 174 18.50 -9.33 16.57
N ASP A 175 18.29 -8.44 15.60
CA ASP A 175 17.54 -7.19 15.81
C ASP A 175 16.12 -7.47 16.31
N LYS A 176 15.50 -8.54 15.79
CA LYS A 176 14.16 -8.99 16.20
C LYS A 176 14.17 -9.62 17.59
N LYS A 177 15.24 -10.35 17.93
CA LYS A 177 15.46 -10.90 19.28
C LYS A 177 15.53 -9.77 20.30
N LYS A 178 16.39 -8.80 20.06
CA LYS A 178 16.56 -7.62 20.93
C LYS A 178 15.25 -6.86 21.10
N LEU A 179 14.51 -6.65 20.01
CA LEU A 179 13.20 -5.99 20.04
C LEU A 179 12.18 -6.72 20.93
N LEU A 180 12.15 -8.06 20.95
CA LEU A 180 11.26 -8.79 21.85
C LEU A 180 11.73 -8.75 23.31
N MET A 181 13.04 -8.79 23.55
CA MET A 181 13.62 -8.63 24.89
C MET A 181 13.31 -7.24 25.46
N ASP A 182 13.49 -6.20 24.66
CA ASP A 182 13.33 -4.80 25.10
C ASP A 182 11.86 -4.43 25.37
N ASN A 183 10.91 -4.96 24.58
CA ASN A 183 9.49 -4.60 24.70
C ASN A 183 8.67 -5.52 25.62
N PHE A 184 9.04 -6.80 25.72
CA PHE A 184 8.27 -7.81 26.46
C PHE A 184 9.09 -8.49 27.59
N GLY A 185 10.36 -8.13 27.76
CA GLY A 185 11.20 -8.72 28.80
C GLY A 185 11.44 -10.22 28.64
N ILE A 186 11.21 -10.78 27.44
CA ILE A 186 11.33 -12.23 27.20
C ILE A 186 12.79 -12.65 27.37
N PRO A 187 13.09 -13.64 28.24
CA PRO A 187 14.46 -14.10 28.47
C PRO A 187 15.14 -14.60 27.20
N ALA A 188 16.45 -14.33 27.05
CA ALA A 188 17.20 -14.68 25.85
C ALA A 188 17.25 -16.19 25.55
N ASN A 189 17.09 -17.04 26.58
CA ASN A 189 17.00 -18.50 26.50
C ASN A 189 15.60 -19.02 26.10
N HIS A 190 14.59 -18.14 26.04
CA HIS A 190 13.23 -18.43 25.55
C HIS A 190 13.03 -17.97 24.09
N ILE A 191 14.08 -17.42 23.46
CA ILE A 191 14.04 -16.90 22.08
C ILE A 191 14.92 -17.76 21.17
N PHE A 192 14.29 -18.41 20.20
CA PHE A 192 14.94 -19.28 19.20
C PHE A 192 14.92 -18.64 17.80
N TYR A 193 15.70 -19.22 16.87
CA TYR A 193 15.81 -18.72 15.50
C TYR A 193 15.05 -19.59 14.50
N SER A 194 14.37 -18.95 13.55
CA SER A 194 13.56 -19.61 12.53
C SER A 194 14.32 -19.99 11.24
N CYS A 195 15.65 -19.87 11.22
CA CYS A 195 16.47 -20.05 10.00
C CYS A 195 16.85 -21.52 9.72
N ASN A 196 16.65 -22.42 10.68
CA ASN A 196 16.85 -23.85 10.54
C ASN A 196 15.88 -24.58 11.50
N THR A 197 15.90 -25.90 11.52
CA THR A 197 15.05 -26.73 12.38
C THR A 197 15.66 -27.02 13.76
N THR A 198 16.83 -26.45 14.09
CA THR A 198 17.51 -26.75 15.37
C THR A 198 16.80 -26.12 16.57
N PHE A 199 15.88 -25.18 16.34
CA PHE A 199 15.01 -24.65 17.39
C PHE A 199 14.26 -25.77 18.11
N ALA A 200 13.92 -26.86 17.43
CA ALA A 200 13.17 -27.96 18.02
C ALA A 200 13.90 -28.57 19.22
N GLN A 201 15.19 -28.87 19.04
CA GLN A 201 16.05 -29.35 20.12
C GLN A 201 16.28 -28.28 21.19
N GLY A 202 16.33 -27.00 20.79
CA GLY A 202 16.39 -25.87 21.72
C GLY A 202 15.19 -25.81 22.66
N VAL A 203 13.99 -25.91 22.10
CA VAL A 203 12.71 -25.92 22.83
C VAL A 203 12.64 -27.14 23.74
N MET A 204 12.98 -28.34 23.25
CA MET A 204 12.99 -29.55 24.09
C MET A 204 13.96 -29.42 25.27
N ARG A 205 15.13 -28.81 25.10
CA ARG A 205 16.07 -28.55 26.21
C ARG A 205 15.53 -27.51 27.20
N ALA A 206 14.99 -26.40 26.70
CA ALA A 206 14.43 -25.35 27.54
C ALA A 206 13.18 -25.80 28.31
N THR A 207 12.50 -26.83 27.80
CA THR A 207 11.30 -27.43 28.43
C THR A 207 11.61 -28.73 29.17
N GLU A 208 12.88 -29.08 29.38
CA GLU A 208 13.33 -30.29 30.09
C GLU A 208 12.75 -31.59 29.53
N GLY A 209 12.55 -31.65 28.21
CA GLY A 209 12.00 -32.79 27.51
C GLY A 209 10.46 -32.83 27.44
N HIS A 210 9.76 -31.89 28.07
CA HIS A 210 8.29 -31.81 28.03
C HIS A 210 7.76 -31.46 26.63
N GLY A 211 8.41 -30.52 25.95
CA GLY A 211 7.88 -29.90 24.73
C GLY A 211 6.92 -28.74 25.04
N VAL A 212 6.03 -28.43 24.10
CA VAL A 212 5.05 -27.34 24.25
C VAL A 212 3.60 -27.83 24.11
N ASP A 213 2.73 -27.28 24.95
CA ASP A 213 1.31 -27.66 25.01
C ASP A 213 0.47 -26.89 23.98
N VAL A 214 0.89 -25.69 23.59
CA VAL A 214 0.32 -24.92 22.47
C VAL A 214 1.42 -24.49 21.53
N LEU A 215 1.13 -24.55 20.23
CA LEU A 215 2.02 -24.02 19.21
C LEU A 215 1.22 -23.17 18.23
N LEU A 216 1.64 -21.93 18.03
CA LEU A 216 1.10 -21.03 16.99
C LEU A 216 2.05 -21.00 15.80
N ASN A 217 1.76 -21.81 14.78
CA ASN A 217 2.65 -22.03 13.64
C ASN A 217 2.33 -21.10 12.45
N SER A 218 3.38 -20.51 11.89
CA SER A 218 3.36 -19.83 10.59
C SER A 218 4.52 -20.24 9.67
N LEU A 219 5.29 -21.26 10.06
CA LEU A 219 6.37 -21.83 9.26
C LEU A 219 5.82 -22.94 8.37
N SER A 220 6.52 -23.21 7.27
CA SER A 220 6.14 -24.26 6.33
C SER A 220 7.18 -25.39 6.25
N SER A 221 6.78 -26.50 5.63
CA SER A 221 7.62 -27.61 5.23
C SER A 221 8.40 -28.21 6.41
N ASP A 222 9.74 -28.23 6.37
CA ASP A 222 10.54 -28.82 7.44
C ASP A 222 10.43 -28.04 8.76
N GLY A 223 10.12 -26.74 8.69
CA GLY A 223 9.80 -25.93 9.86
C GLY A 223 8.54 -26.43 10.56
N LEU A 224 7.47 -26.73 9.79
CA LEU A 224 6.23 -27.29 10.34
C LEU A 224 6.48 -28.66 10.97
N ARG A 225 7.24 -29.54 10.31
CA ARG A 225 7.57 -30.88 10.83
C ARG A 225 8.38 -30.81 12.13
N ALA A 226 9.42 -29.99 12.16
CA ALA A 226 10.22 -29.78 13.38
C ALA A 226 9.36 -29.25 14.54
N SER A 227 8.39 -28.40 14.22
CA SER A 227 7.43 -27.87 15.20
C SER A 227 6.49 -28.95 15.72
N TRP A 228 6.02 -29.83 14.84
CA TRP A 228 5.20 -30.98 15.18
C TRP A 228 5.90 -31.96 16.15
N ASP A 229 7.21 -32.12 15.98
CA ASP A 229 8.03 -32.99 16.84
C ASP A 229 8.24 -32.41 18.25
N CYS A 230 8.05 -31.10 18.45
CA CYS A 230 8.21 -30.42 19.74
C CYS A 230 6.95 -30.42 20.60
N MET A 231 5.85 -30.95 20.09
CA MET A 231 4.57 -30.94 20.78
C MET A 231 4.57 -31.91 21.97
N ALA A 232 4.15 -31.40 23.13
CA ALA A 232 3.91 -32.19 24.33
C ALA A 232 2.72 -33.16 24.16
N LEU A 233 2.58 -34.09 25.10
CA LEU A 233 1.39 -34.93 25.21
C LEU A 233 0.14 -34.05 25.35
N PHE A 234 -0.93 -34.41 24.63
CA PHE A 234 -2.19 -33.65 24.60
C PHE A 234 -2.08 -32.22 24.03
N GLY A 235 -0.97 -31.90 23.37
CA GLY A 235 -0.70 -30.57 22.84
C GLY A 235 -1.68 -30.15 21.73
N ARG A 236 -1.76 -28.84 21.47
CA ARG A 236 -2.61 -28.23 20.45
C ARG A 236 -1.77 -27.43 19.47
N PHE A 237 -1.74 -27.91 18.24
CA PHE A 237 -1.01 -27.28 17.14
C PHE A 237 -1.97 -26.42 16.34
N ILE A 238 -1.72 -25.10 16.30
CA ILE A 238 -2.54 -24.11 15.61
C ILE A 238 -1.80 -23.62 14.37
N GLU A 239 -2.27 -24.01 13.19
CA GLU A 239 -1.72 -23.62 11.91
C GLU A 239 -2.40 -22.35 11.39
N ILE A 240 -1.65 -21.25 11.27
CA ILE A 240 -2.11 -20.02 10.58
C ILE A 240 -1.46 -19.83 9.21
N GLY A 241 -0.45 -20.64 8.87
CA GLY A 241 0.15 -20.68 7.54
C GLY A 241 -0.74 -21.41 6.54
N LYS A 242 -0.62 -21.03 5.27
CA LYS A 242 -1.41 -21.64 4.18
C LYS A 242 -0.58 -22.48 3.21
N ALA A 243 0.74 -22.29 3.16
CA ALA A 243 1.59 -22.88 2.12
C ALA A 243 1.50 -24.41 2.08
N ASP A 244 1.60 -25.08 3.23
CA ASP A 244 1.51 -26.56 3.30
C ASP A 244 0.08 -27.08 3.09
N ILE A 245 -0.93 -26.32 3.54
CA ILE A 245 -2.34 -26.67 3.32
C ILE A 245 -2.69 -26.61 1.83
N THR A 246 -2.36 -25.50 1.16
CA THR A 246 -2.61 -25.31 -0.28
C THR A 246 -1.85 -26.33 -1.13
N SER A 247 -0.64 -26.71 -0.72
CA SER A 247 0.15 -27.74 -1.41
C SER A 247 -0.23 -29.17 -1.04
N ASN A 248 -1.22 -29.37 -0.16
CA ASN A 248 -1.65 -30.67 0.34
C ASN A 248 -0.47 -31.50 0.88
N ALA A 249 0.39 -30.86 1.67
CA ALA A 249 1.58 -31.48 2.23
C ALA A 249 1.21 -32.57 3.25
N THR A 250 2.11 -33.55 3.41
CA THR A 250 1.92 -34.67 4.33
C THR A 250 2.26 -34.31 5.77
N LEU A 251 1.36 -34.62 6.70
CA LEU A 251 1.58 -34.51 8.15
C LEU A 251 1.84 -35.91 8.74
N PRO A 252 2.95 -36.13 9.46
CA PRO A 252 3.24 -37.41 10.10
C PRO A 252 2.21 -37.79 11.18
N MET A 253 1.52 -38.91 10.98
CA MET A 253 0.43 -39.36 11.87
C MET A 253 0.89 -39.75 13.28
N ALA A 254 2.19 -40.01 13.49
CA ALA A 254 2.74 -40.45 14.76
C ALA A 254 2.49 -39.45 15.92
N GLY A 255 2.36 -38.15 15.63
CA GLY A 255 2.04 -37.14 16.66
C GLY A 255 0.68 -37.37 17.31
N PHE A 256 -0.32 -37.87 16.56
CA PHE A 256 -1.65 -38.10 17.11
C PHE A 256 -1.69 -39.23 18.15
N ALA A 257 -0.71 -40.15 18.15
CA ALA A 257 -0.57 -41.16 19.20
C ALA A 257 -0.29 -40.54 20.59
N ARG A 258 0.21 -39.29 20.62
CA ARG A 258 0.38 -38.48 21.84
C ARG A 258 -0.86 -37.66 22.22
N ASN A 259 -2.01 -37.95 21.60
CA ASN A 259 -3.26 -37.19 21.72
C ASN A 259 -3.13 -35.70 21.35
N ILE A 260 -2.20 -35.38 20.45
CA ILE A 260 -2.04 -34.01 19.93
C ILE A 260 -3.24 -33.69 19.02
N SER A 261 -3.78 -32.48 19.14
CA SER A 261 -4.78 -31.92 18.23
C SER A 261 -4.12 -30.97 17.23
N PHE A 262 -4.54 -31.01 15.97
CA PHE A 262 -4.12 -30.08 14.93
C PHE A 262 -5.33 -29.29 14.43
N ALA A 263 -5.24 -27.96 14.41
CA ALA A 263 -6.30 -27.08 13.94
C ALA A 263 -5.74 -26.00 13.02
N ALA A 264 -6.38 -25.83 11.85
CA ALA A 264 -6.09 -24.73 10.94
C ALA A 264 -7.00 -23.54 11.25
N VAL A 265 -6.43 -22.33 11.28
CA VAL A 265 -7.16 -21.09 11.51
C VAL A 265 -7.05 -20.20 10.28
N ASP A 266 -8.17 -20.02 9.57
CA ASP A 266 -8.28 -19.17 8.40
C ASP A 266 -9.42 -18.15 8.54
N LEU A 267 -9.07 -16.96 9.02
CA LEU A 267 -10.04 -15.86 9.16
C LEU A 267 -10.65 -15.42 7.82
N HIS A 268 -9.98 -15.65 6.69
CA HIS A 268 -10.56 -15.31 5.40
C HIS A 268 -11.74 -16.23 5.10
N HIS A 269 -11.57 -17.54 5.34
CA HIS A 269 -12.64 -18.50 5.17
C HIS A 269 -13.78 -18.24 6.17
N VAL A 270 -13.46 -17.88 7.41
CA VAL A 270 -14.48 -17.43 8.39
C VAL A 270 -15.23 -16.20 7.87
N ALA A 271 -14.55 -15.20 7.32
CA ALA A 271 -15.20 -14.02 6.75
C ALA A 271 -16.14 -14.33 5.58
N GLN A 272 -15.86 -15.39 4.82
CA GLN A 272 -16.70 -15.83 3.69
C GLN A 272 -17.87 -16.71 4.14
N CYS A 273 -17.65 -17.59 5.12
CA CYS A 273 -18.60 -18.66 5.42
C CYS A 273 -19.34 -18.47 6.75
N ASN A 274 -18.82 -17.67 7.67
CA ASN A 274 -19.38 -17.52 9.01
C ASN A 274 -19.17 -16.08 9.55
N VAL A 275 -20.02 -15.18 9.08
CA VAL A 275 -19.99 -13.75 9.44
C VAL A 275 -20.30 -13.53 10.92
N ASP A 276 -21.18 -14.34 11.51
CA ASP A 276 -21.56 -14.21 12.92
C ASP A 276 -20.38 -14.52 13.84
N LEU A 277 -19.62 -15.58 13.54
CA LEU A 277 -18.38 -15.88 14.25
C LEU A 277 -17.38 -14.73 14.13
N LEU A 278 -17.18 -14.20 12.92
CA LEU A 278 -16.25 -13.07 12.74
C LEU A 278 -16.70 -11.81 13.49
N SER A 279 -18.01 -11.55 13.55
CA SER A 279 -18.57 -10.43 14.31
C SER A 279 -18.32 -10.59 15.82
N ALA A 280 -18.56 -11.79 16.36
CA ALA A 280 -18.28 -12.09 17.76
C ALA A 280 -16.77 -11.95 18.07
N LEU A 281 -15.91 -12.46 17.20
CA LEU A 281 -14.46 -12.35 17.33
C LEU A 281 -13.97 -10.90 17.26
N LEU A 282 -14.51 -10.11 16.33
CA LEU A 282 -14.22 -8.68 16.21
C LEU A 282 -14.54 -7.95 17.51
N LYS A 283 -15.71 -8.22 18.10
CA LYS A 283 -16.14 -7.60 19.35
C LYS A 283 -15.20 -7.96 20.50
N SER A 284 -14.92 -9.25 20.69
CA SER A 284 -14.01 -9.71 21.75
C SER A 284 -12.59 -9.15 21.60
N ALA A 285 -12.06 -9.11 20.36
CA ALA A 285 -10.75 -8.52 20.10
C ALA A 285 -10.73 -7.01 20.39
N MET A 286 -11.79 -6.28 20.04
CA MET A 286 -11.88 -4.84 20.33
C MET A 286 -12.04 -4.55 21.83
N GLU A 287 -12.76 -5.40 22.57
CA GLU A 287 -12.86 -5.29 24.04
C GLU A 287 -11.49 -5.50 24.71
N LEU A 288 -10.74 -6.52 24.28
CA LEU A 288 -9.37 -6.76 24.72
C LEU A 288 -8.49 -5.52 24.48
N VAL A 289 -8.59 -4.93 23.29
CA VAL A 289 -7.80 -3.76 22.88
C VAL A 289 -8.19 -2.51 23.65
N ALA A 290 -9.48 -2.30 23.91
CA ALA A 290 -9.96 -1.17 24.69
C ALA A 290 -9.53 -1.26 26.17
N SER A 291 -9.42 -2.49 26.70
CA SER A 291 -9.05 -2.72 28.10
C SER A 291 -7.58 -2.43 28.42
N ALA A 292 -6.72 -2.41 27.40
CA ALA A 292 -5.28 -2.31 27.59
C ALA A 292 -4.68 -1.34 26.55
N ALA A 293 -4.80 -0.05 26.88
CA ALA A 293 -4.71 1.10 25.98
C ALA A 293 -3.36 1.34 25.26
N THR A 294 -2.34 0.49 25.42
CA THR A 294 -0.96 0.84 25.02
C THR A 294 -0.19 -0.22 24.24
N HIS A 295 -0.76 -1.37 23.89
CA HIS A 295 -0.05 -2.40 23.12
C HIS A 295 -0.56 -2.49 21.68
N HIS A 296 0.23 -1.93 20.76
CA HIS A 296 0.11 -2.19 19.33
C HIS A 296 1.44 -2.76 18.80
N PRO A 297 1.43 -3.51 17.69
CA PRO A 297 2.67 -3.95 17.05
C PRO A 297 3.65 -2.79 16.84
N SER A 298 4.89 -2.95 17.27
CA SER A 298 5.96 -1.96 17.11
C SER A 298 7.22 -2.61 16.49
N PRO A 299 8.01 -1.91 15.67
CA PRO A 299 7.77 -0.57 15.11
C PRO A 299 6.55 -0.53 14.18
N LEU A 300 5.94 0.65 14.10
CA LEU A 300 4.88 0.95 13.15
C LEU A 300 5.47 1.64 11.91
N HIS A 301 5.57 0.91 10.81
CA HIS A 301 6.12 1.42 9.55
C HIS A 301 5.01 2.09 8.73
N VAL A 302 4.84 3.40 8.90
CA VAL A 302 3.81 4.18 8.22
C VAL A 302 4.33 4.75 6.89
N TYR A 303 3.76 4.28 5.78
CA TYR A 303 4.02 4.78 4.43
C TYR A 303 2.88 5.67 3.94
N SER A 304 3.22 6.68 3.14
CA SER A 304 2.23 7.44 2.38
C SER A 304 1.64 6.57 1.27
N VAL A 305 0.42 6.91 0.84
CA VAL A 305 -0.25 6.32 -0.32
C VAL A 305 0.65 6.31 -1.56
N SER A 306 1.41 7.38 -1.81
CA SER A 306 2.32 7.47 -2.96
C SER A 306 3.52 6.52 -2.88
N ASN A 307 3.84 6.00 -1.67
CA ASN A 307 4.94 5.05 -1.44
C ASN A 307 4.44 3.60 -1.24
N VAL A 308 3.24 3.28 -1.74
CA VAL A 308 2.64 1.94 -1.58
C VAL A 308 3.53 0.84 -2.14
N GLU A 309 4.16 1.04 -3.30
CA GLU A 309 5.08 0.07 -3.91
C GLU A 309 6.27 -0.25 -2.98
N GLN A 310 6.84 0.79 -2.36
CA GLN A 310 7.94 0.64 -1.40
C GLN A 310 7.50 -0.15 -0.16
N ALA A 311 6.27 0.09 0.31
CA ALA A 311 5.71 -0.64 1.44
C ALA A 311 5.55 -2.15 1.14
N PHE A 312 5.05 -2.50 -0.05
CA PHE A 312 4.96 -3.90 -0.49
C PHE A 312 6.35 -4.55 -0.63
N ARG A 313 7.34 -3.85 -1.18
CA ARG A 313 8.73 -4.35 -1.25
C ARG A 313 9.34 -4.57 0.13
N TYR A 314 9.09 -3.66 1.07
CA TYR A 314 9.56 -3.82 2.45
C TYR A 314 8.92 -5.06 3.10
N LEU A 315 7.61 -5.29 2.90
CA LEU A 315 6.94 -6.50 3.37
C LEU A 315 7.50 -7.78 2.72
N GLN A 316 7.91 -7.72 1.46
CA GLN A 316 8.52 -8.86 0.77
C GLN A 316 9.89 -9.25 1.36
N GLY A 317 10.62 -8.29 1.94
CA GLY A 317 11.92 -8.55 2.56
C GLY A 317 11.79 -9.30 3.89
N SER A 318 12.64 -10.28 4.14
CA SER A 318 12.64 -11.10 5.37
C SER A 318 12.94 -10.33 6.67
N LYS A 319 13.49 -9.11 6.55
CA LYS A 319 13.85 -8.23 7.66
C LYS A 319 12.68 -7.41 8.21
N ASN A 320 11.48 -7.51 7.66
CA ASN A 320 10.32 -6.79 8.19
C ASN A 320 10.00 -7.18 9.64
N SER A 321 9.58 -6.22 10.45
CA SER A 321 9.17 -6.40 11.84
C SER A 321 7.99 -5.48 12.17
N GLY A 322 7.24 -5.79 13.22
CA GLY A 322 6.08 -5.00 13.62
C GLY A 322 4.96 -5.02 12.57
N ARG A 323 4.47 -3.83 12.20
CA ARG A 323 3.35 -3.68 11.25
C ARG A 323 3.57 -2.55 10.26
N ILE A 324 3.17 -2.79 9.01
CA ILE A 324 3.21 -1.82 7.93
C ILE A 324 1.82 -1.23 7.72
N ILE A 325 1.73 0.10 7.77
CA ILE A 325 0.50 0.85 7.59
C ILE A 325 0.66 1.78 6.39
N ILE A 326 -0.36 1.83 5.53
CA ILE A 326 -0.51 2.90 4.55
C ILE A 326 -1.46 3.94 5.14
N SER A 327 -1.07 5.21 5.13
CA SER A 327 -1.91 6.32 5.59
C SER A 327 -1.93 7.44 4.54
N ARG A 328 -3.06 8.15 4.42
CA ARG A 328 -3.22 9.24 3.43
C ARG A 328 -2.40 10.47 3.78
N PHE A 329 -2.45 10.88 5.04
CA PHE A 329 -1.72 12.05 5.55
C PHE A 329 -1.08 11.69 6.88
N ASN A 330 0.19 12.06 7.02
CA ASN A 330 0.91 11.85 8.26
C ASN A 330 0.77 13.12 9.12
N ALA A 331 0.04 13.01 10.23
CA ALA A 331 -0.14 14.13 11.16
C ALA A 331 1.19 14.63 11.75
N ALA A 332 2.20 13.76 11.85
CA ALA A 332 3.56 14.08 12.29
C ALA A 332 4.49 14.49 11.13
N ALA A 333 3.95 14.92 9.99
CA ALA A 333 4.72 15.45 8.87
C ALA A 333 4.33 16.90 8.56
N THR A 334 5.23 17.58 7.86
CA THR A 334 5.02 18.93 7.33
C THR A 334 4.75 18.89 5.83
N TYR A 335 3.81 19.72 5.37
CA TYR A 335 3.47 19.85 3.96
C TYR A 335 3.69 21.29 3.50
N VAL A 336 4.38 21.47 2.38
CA VAL A 336 4.69 22.79 1.80
C VAL A 336 3.68 23.09 0.69
N VAL A 337 2.92 24.17 0.78
CA VAL A 337 1.95 24.53 -0.26
C VAL A 337 2.22 25.94 -0.77
N SER A 338 2.90 26.05 -1.90
CA SER A 338 3.12 27.34 -2.57
C SER A 338 1.83 27.80 -3.24
N GLY A 339 1.51 29.09 -3.12
CA GLY A 339 0.20 29.60 -3.54
C GLY A 339 -0.97 29.09 -2.67
N GLY A 340 -0.68 28.48 -1.52
CA GLY A 340 -1.68 27.90 -0.61
C GLY A 340 -2.69 28.90 -0.05
N LEU A 341 -2.39 30.20 -0.11
CA LEU A 341 -3.29 31.26 0.37
C LEU A 341 -4.11 31.93 -0.76
N GLY A 342 -3.98 31.43 -2.00
CA GLY A 342 -4.85 31.78 -3.12
C GLY A 342 -6.19 31.03 -3.08
N GLY A 343 -7.06 31.22 -4.10
CA GLY A 343 -8.38 30.57 -4.12
C GLY A 343 -8.32 29.03 -4.11
N LEU A 344 -7.67 28.44 -5.12
CA LEU A 344 -7.52 26.99 -5.24
C LEU A 344 -6.62 26.40 -4.13
N GLY A 345 -5.48 27.05 -3.86
CA GLY A 345 -4.58 26.65 -2.79
C GLY A 345 -5.27 26.66 -1.43
N GLY A 346 -6.06 27.70 -1.15
CA GLY A 346 -6.80 27.88 0.09
C GLY A 346 -7.84 26.80 0.32
N ALA A 347 -8.62 26.46 -0.71
CA ALA A 347 -9.55 25.34 -0.66
C ALA A 347 -8.82 24.00 -0.45
N THR A 348 -7.66 23.82 -1.09
CA THR A 348 -6.83 22.61 -0.96
C THR A 348 -6.31 22.44 0.46
N ILE A 349 -5.73 23.47 1.08
CA ILE A 349 -5.16 23.36 2.44
C ILE A 349 -6.23 23.16 3.52
N LYS A 350 -7.42 23.73 3.34
CA LYS A 350 -8.57 23.45 4.21
C LYS A 350 -8.97 21.98 4.15
N ARG A 351 -9.04 21.41 2.96
CA ARG A 351 -9.32 19.98 2.76
C ARG A 351 -8.21 19.11 3.33
N MET A 352 -6.94 19.49 3.17
CA MET A 352 -5.82 18.77 3.80
C MET A 352 -5.94 18.77 5.33
N ALA A 353 -6.32 19.90 5.93
CA ALA A 353 -6.61 19.97 7.36
C ALA A 353 -7.79 19.05 7.76
N ASP A 354 -8.86 18.95 6.94
CA ASP A 354 -9.99 18.02 7.19
C ASP A 354 -9.53 16.55 7.14
N LYS A 355 -8.49 16.30 6.35
CA LYS A 355 -7.91 14.98 6.16
C LYS A 355 -6.80 14.64 7.16
N GLY A 356 -6.52 15.52 8.13
CA GLY A 356 -5.66 15.24 9.27
C GLY A 356 -4.26 15.85 9.21
N VAL A 357 -3.97 16.72 8.23
CA VAL A 357 -2.71 17.47 8.21
C VAL A 357 -2.65 18.43 9.40
N LYS A 358 -1.53 18.41 10.13
CA LYS A 358 -1.31 19.26 11.32
C LYS A 358 -0.23 20.31 11.14
N ASN A 359 0.63 20.22 10.13
CA ASN A 359 1.74 21.14 9.93
C ASN A 359 1.81 21.59 8.46
N LEU A 360 1.72 22.90 8.23
CA LEU A 360 1.75 23.53 6.91
C LEU A 360 2.78 24.64 6.87
N ILE A 361 3.60 24.64 5.83
CA ILE A 361 4.42 25.80 5.43
C ILE A 361 3.81 26.35 4.15
N LEU A 362 3.43 27.62 4.16
CA LEU A 362 2.76 28.31 3.05
C LEU A 362 3.64 29.48 2.58
N PRO A 363 4.62 29.23 1.69
CA PRO A 363 5.48 30.28 1.15
C PRO A 363 4.68 31.39 0.46
N LEU A 364 5.05 32.64 0.74
CA LEU A 364 4.43 33.84 0.19
C LEU A 364 5.48 34.72 -0.49
N ARG A 365 5.22 35.16 -1.72
CA ARG A 365 6.09 36.16 -2.38
C ARG A 365 5.92 37.57 -1.81
N SER A 366 4.76 37.88 -1.25
CA SER A 366 4.45 39.21 -0.72
C SER A 366 4.07 39.10 0.75
N SER A 367 4.80 39.83 1.59
CA SER A 367 4.49 40.04 3.01
C SER A 367 4.30 41.54 3.24
N PRO A 368 3.25 41.99 3.95
CA PRO A 368 2.26 41.19 4.69
C PRO A 368 1.23 40.50 3.79
N ALA A 369 0.67 39.39 4.30
CA ALA A 369 -0.39 38.65 3.63
C ALA A 369 -1.68 39.47 3.51
N SER A 370 -2.47 39.24 2.45
CA SER A 370 -3.78 39.90 2.28
C SER A 370 -4.75 39.57 3.43
N GLN A 371 -5.76 40.41 3.67
CA GLN A 371 -6.76 40.15 4.71
C GLN A 371 -7.50 38.81 4.49
N ALA A 372 -7.70 38.41 3.24
CA ALA A 372 -8.26 37.10 2.89
C ALA A 372 -7.31 35.96 3.29
N ALA A 373 -6.01 36.10 3.04
CA ALA A 373 -5.00 35.12 3.45
C ALA A 373 -4.91 35.01 4.98
N ALA A 374 -4.97 36.13 5.71
CA ALA A 374 -4.98 36.14 7.17
C ALA A 374 -6.18 35.38 7.75
N ARG A 375 -7.38 35.49 7.14
CA ARG A 375 -8.57 34.72 7.53
C ARG A 375 -8.38 33.21 7.35
N VAL A 376 -7.80 32.78 6.22
CA VAL A 376 -7.54 31.36 5.97
C VAL A 376 -6.53 30.80 6.97
N VAL A 377 -5.48 31.56 7.31
CA VAL A 377 -4.50 31.16 8.33
C VAL A 377 -5.15 31.03 9.71
N ALA A 378 -5.99 31.99 10.10
CA ALA A 378 -6.72 31.94 11.38
C ALA A 378 -7.64 30.71 11.45
N GLU A 379 -8.42 30.45 10.40
CA GLU A 379 -9.31 29.28 10.32
C GLU A 379 -8.55 27.95 10.46
N LEU A 380 -7.36 27.83 9.87
CA LEU A 380 -6.53 26.63 10.00
C LEU A 380 -5.95 26.49 11.42
N ARG A 381 -5.53 27.60 12.04
CA ARG A 381 -5.03 27.60 13.42
C ARG A 381 -6.12 27.23 14.42
N ASP A 382 -7.34 27.72 14.24
CA ASP A 382 -8.51 27.35 15.06
C ASP A 382 -8.81 25.85 14.99
N ARG A 383 -8.48 25.21 13.86
CA ARG A 383 -8.59 23.77 13.66
C ARG A 383 -7.39 22.98 14.20
N GLY A 384 -6.50 23.64 14.93
CA GLY A 384 -5.31 23.05 15.54
C GLY A 384 -4.22 22.68 14.54
N VAL A 385 -4.15 23.37 13.39
CA VAL A 385 -3.06 23.22 12.42
C VAL A 385 -1.99 24.27 12.67
N ARG A 386 -0.73 23.84 12.80
CA ARG A 386 0.41 24.75 12.81
C ARG A 386 0.68 25.24 11.40
N VAL A 387 0.56 26.55 11.21
CA VAL A 387 0.73 27.21 9.90
C VAL A 387 1.82 28.27 9.99
N GLU A 388 2.87 28.07 9.21
CA GLU A 388 3.98 28.99 8.98
C GLU A 388 3.85 29.62 7.59
N THR A 389 4.06 30.93 7.47
CA THR A 389 3.89 31.68 6.22
C THR A 389 5.14 32.49 5.88
N PRO A 390 6.28 31.84 5.58
CA PRO A 390 7.53 32.53 5.31
C PRO A 390 7.45 33.35 4.01
N ALA A 391 8.12 34.51 4.00
CA ALA A 391 8.38 35.24 2.78
C ALA A 391 9.41 34.47 1.95
N CYS A 392 9.03 34.00 0.77
CA CYS A 392 9.86 33.16 -0.07
C CYS A 392 9.36 33.17 -1.53
N ASP A 393 10.25 33.49 -2.47
CA ASP A 393 10.03 33.16 -3.88
C ASP A 393 10.43 31.70 -4.17
N VAL A 394 9.42 30.86 -4.38
CA VAL A 394 9.60 29.43 -4.67
C VAL A 394 10.26 29.14 -6.02
N SER A 395 10.38 30.14 -6.90
CA SER A 395 11.16 30.00 -8.14
C SER A 395 12.67 30.11 -7.90
N SER A 396 13.08 30.68 -6.77
CA SER A 396 14.48 30.78 -6.34
C SER A 396 14.87 29.56 -5.51
N ALA A 397 15.68 28.66 -6.10
CA ALA A 397 16.09 27.43 -5.42
C ALA A 397 16.90 27.69 -4.13
N SER A 398 17.76 28.71 -4.12
CA SER A 398 18.57 29.07 -2.96
C SER A 398 17.73 29.63 -1.82
N GLU A 399 16.76 30.49 -2.14
CA GLU A 399 15.85 31.08 -1.16
C GLU A 399 14.92 30.03 -0.55
N LEU A 400 14.35 29.16 -1.39
CA LEU A 400 13.53 28.06 -0.92
C LEU A 400 14.31 27.09 -0.03
N SER A 401 15.54 26.70 -0.42
CA SER A 401 16.38 25.85 0.42
C SER A 401 16.63 26.47 1.79
N ALA A 402 17.07 27.73 1.83
CA ALA A 402 17.36 28.43 3.08
C ALA A 402 16.15 28.51 4.02
N VAL A 403 14.95 28.76 3.46
CA VAL A 403 13.70 28.78 4.23
C VAL A 403 13.38 27.39 4.78
N LEU A 404 13.43 26.35 3.96
CA LEU A 404 13.11 24.98 4.39
C LEU A 404 14.12 24.47 5.44
N ASP A 405 15.42 24.77 5.26
CA ASP A 405 16.48 24.42 6.21
C ASP A 405 16.26 25.10 7.57
N GLY A 406 15.77 26.35 7.57
CA GLY A 406 15.39 27.06 8.80
C GLY A 406 14.28 26.39 9.60
N TYR A 407 13.41 25.60 8.94
CA TYR A 407 12.34 24.85 9.60
C TYR A 407 12.70 23.39 9.92
N ALA A 408 13.82 22.86 9.41
CA ALA A 408 14.21 21.46 9.60
C ALA A 408 14.36 21.06 11.08
N GLY A 409 14.76 21.99 11.96
CA GLY A 409 14.88 21.75 13.40
C GLY A 409 13.64 22.11 14.24
N SER A 410 12.70 22.88 13.69
CA SER A 410 11.55 23.41 14.45
C SER A 410 10.22 22.79 14.06
N MET A 411 10.14 22.12 12.92
CA MET A 411 8.95 21.42 12.42
C MET A 411 9.27 19.95 12.12
N PRO A 412 8.25 19.06 12.09
CA PRO A 412 8.44 17.68 11.66
C PRO A 412 8.92 17.57 10.20
N PRO A 413 9.49 16.43 9.78
CA PRO A 413 10.01 16.25 8.43
C PRO A 413 9.00 16.57 7.34
N ILE A 414 9.45 17.25 6.29
CA ILE A 414 8.64 17.56 5.11
C ILE A 414 8.41 16.27 4.32
N LYS A 415 7.15 15.91 4.07
CA LYS A 415 6.78 14.69 3.32
C LYS A 415 5.94 14.93 2.07
N GLY A 416 5.62 16.18 1.76
CA GLY A 416 4.91 16.51 0.54
C GLY A 416 4.93 18.00 0.24
N CYS A 417 4.86 18.32 -1.05
CA CYS A 417 4.71 19.69 -1.52
C CYS A 417 3.57 19.77 -2.55
N ILE A 418 2.88 20.90 -2.59
CA ILE A 418 1.86 21.21 -3.60
C ILE A 418 2.19 22.58 -4.17
N ASN A 419 2.32 22.68 -5.49
CA ASN A 419 2.46 23.96 -6.16
C ASN A 419 1.12 24.44 -6.71
N ALA A 420 0.51 25.39 -6.00
CA ALA A 420 -0.68 26.11 -6.43
C ALA A 420 -0.37 27.59 -6.77
N SER A 421 0.92 27.92 -6.96
CA SER A 421 1.33 29.26 -7.41
C SER A 421 1.04 29.41 -8.89
N MET A 422 0.36 30.49 -9.28
CA MET A 422 0.12 30.85 -10.67
C MET A 422 0.21 32.37 -10.83
N VAL A 423 0.74 32.83 -11.96
CA VAL A 423 0.65 34.22 -12.40
C VAL A 423 0.03 34.20 -13.79
N LEU A 424 -1.19 34.72 -13.91
CA LEU A 424 -1.87 34.87 -15.20
C LEU A 424 -1.42 36.18 -15.84
N GLN A 425 -0.92 36.11 -17.08
CA GLN A 425 -0.58 37.25 -17.91
C GLN A 425 -1.25 37.13 -19.28
N ASP A 426 -2.59 37.11 -19.27
CA ASP A 426 -3.40 36.92 -20.47
C ASP A 426 -3.07 37.97 -21.54
N ALA A 427 -2.63 37.50 -22.70
CA ALA A 427 -2.39 38.31 -23.88
C ALA A 427 -2.82 37.54 -25.14
N ILE A 428 -3.37 38.26 -26.12
CA ILE A 428 -3.54 37.71 -27.47
C ILE A 428 -2.13 37.42 -28.01
N PHE A 429 -1.93 36.30 -28.70
CA PHE A 429 -0.60 35.84 -29.14
C PHE A 429 0.22 36.93 -29.85
N GLU A 430 -0.42 37.76 -30.68
CA GLU A 430 0.22 38.89 -31.40
C GLU A 430 0.76 39.99 -30.47
N ASN A 431 0.15 40.14 -29.29
CA ASN A 431 0.53 41.13 -28.27
C ASN A 431 1.34 40.51 -27.12
N MET A 432 1.66 39.23 -27.20
CA MET A 432 2.41 38.53 -26.17
C MET A 432 3.90 38.85 -26.29
N SER A 433 4.45 39.49 -25.27
CA SER A 433 5.88 39.76 -25.18
C SER A 433 6.68 38.49 -24.91
N HIS A 434 7.97 38.50 -25.27
CA HIS A 434 8.87 37.37 -24.98
C HIS A 434 9.03 37.08 -23.47
N ALA A 435 8.81 38.09 -22.62
CA ALA A 435 8.81 37.91 -21.17
C ALA A 435 7.55 37.16 -20.68
N GLN A 436 6.42 37.30 -21.38
CA GLN A 436 5.17 36.57 -21.11
C GLN A 436 5.24 35.12 -21.60
N THR A 437 5.83 34.85 -22.77
CA THR A 437 6.00 33.47 -23.29
C THR A 437 6.99 32.63 -22.48
N CYS A 438 7.99 33.24 -21.82
CA CYS A 438 8.90 32.52 -20.92
C CYS A 438 8.25 32.06 -19.61
N LEU A 439 7.07 32.60 -19.25
CA LEU A 439 6.38 32.26 -18.00
C LEU A 439 5.41 31.07 -18.14
N ASP A 440 5.01 30.71 -19.36
CA ASP A 440 3.91 29.77 -19.62
C ASP A 440 4.36 28.51 -20.37
N PHE A 441 4.90 27.53 -19.64
CA PHE A 441 4.79 26.12 -20.03
C PHE A 441 4.86 25.19 -18.81
N PHE A 442 4.08 25.47 -17.76
CA PHE A 442 3.85 24.49 -16.68
C PHE A 442 2.50 24.71 -16.00
N VAL A 443 1.41 24.45 -16.73
CA VAL A 443 0.07 24.27 -16.15
C VAL A 443 -0.27 22.78 -16.23
N LEU A 444 -0.17 22.10 -15.09
CA LEU A 444 -0.59 20.72 -14.89
C LEU A 444 -2.08 20.71 -14.54
N LEU A 445 -2.94 21.10 -15.49
CA LEU A 445 -4.38 20.83 -15.48
C LEU A 445 -4.82 20.57 -16.93
N SER A 446 -5.22 19.32 -17.15
CA SER A 446 -5.57 18.67 -18.41
C SER A 446 -6.76 19.30 -19.17
N SER A 447 -6.56 19.65 -20.45
CA SER A 447 -7.60 19.66 -21.51
C SER A 447 -7.05 19.80 -22.96
N MET A 448 -7.02 18.69 -23.73
CA MET A 448 -7.20 18.43 -25.20
C MET A 448 -6.64 19.37 -26.34
N PRO A 449 -6.58 18.97 -27.65
CA PRO A 449 -6.05 17.74 -28.30
C PRO A 449 -5.24 17.97 -29.63
N ARG A 450 -4.69 16.86 -30.20
CA ARG A 450 -4.19 16.58 -31.59
C ARG A 450 -2.70 16.90 -31.91
N SER A 451 -1.91 15.98 -32.51
CA SER A 451 -2.13 15.37 -33.84
C SER A 451 -1.51 13.97 -34.08
N PRO A 452 -2.04 13.17 -35.04
CA PRO A 452 -1.60 11.82 -35.39
C PRO A 452 -0.57 11.82 -36.53
N ARG A 453 0.68 12.20 -36.27
CA ARG A 453 1.77 12.16 -37.28
C ARG A 453 2.97 11.30 -36.92
N SER A 454 3.08 10.81 -35.70
CA SER A 454 4.19 9.96 -35.21
C SER A 454 4.05 8.47 -35.60
N ALA A 455 2.82 7.96 -35.75
CA ALA A 455 2.56 6.53 -36.00
C ALA A 455 3.03 6.01 -37.38
N LEU A 456 3.24 6.88 -38.37
CA LEU A 456 3.61 6.48 -39.74
C LEU A 456 5.13 6.36 -39.99
N LYS A 457 5.99 6.83 -39.07
CA LYS A 457 7.46 6.74 -39.23
C LYS A 457 8.09 5.48 -38.61
N LEU A 458 7.38 4.76 -37.73
CA LEU A 458 7.87 3.52 -37.12
C LEU A 458 7.53 2.25 -37.92
N SER A 459 6.53 2.30 -38.81
CA SER A 459 6.10 1.12 -39.57
C SER A 459 7.08 0.70 -40.68
N SER A 460 7.95 1.60 -41.18
CA SER A 460 8.75 1.33 -42.39
C SER A 460 10.28 1.45 -42.29
N GLY A 461 10.90 1.84 -41.17
CA GLY A 461 12.34 2.20 -41.17
C GLY A 461 13.29 1.38 -40.28
N PRO A 462 13.21 1.47 -38.94
CA PRO A 462 14.39 1.16 -38.10
C PRO A 462 14.54 -0.30 -37.65
N TRP A 463 13.49 -1.12 -37.74
CA TRP A 463 13.45 -2.42 -37.07
C TRP A 463 13.91 -3.60 -37.96
N ARG A 464 13.78 -3.50 -39.30
CA ARG A 464 14.23 -4.57 -40.24
C ARG A 464 15.72 -4.90 -40.12
N PRO A 465 16.65 -3.92 -40.12
CA PRO A 465 18.09 -4.21 -40.07
C PRO A 465 18.57 -4.73 -38.70
N LYS A 466 17.77 -4.54 -37.65
CA LYS A 466 18.05 -5.04 -36.31
C LYS A 466 17.49 -6.45 -36.09
N LEU A 467 16.29 -6.73 -36.59
CA LEU A 467 15.74 -8.09 -36.61
C LEU A 467 16.61 -9.04 -37.45
N ALA A 468 17.07 -8.57 -38.61
CA ALA A 468 18.00 -9.31 -39.48
C ALA A 468 19.30 -9.69 -38.76
N ARG A 469 19.85 -8.77 -37.94
CA ARG A 469 21.02 -9.03 -37.09
C ARG A 469 20.73 -10.06 -35.98
N ALA A 470 19.59 -9.96 -35.31
CA ALA A 470 19.21 -10.91 -34.27
C ALA A 470 18.94 -12.33 -34.82
N LEU A 471 18.47 -12.42 -36.07
CA LEU A 471 18.19 -13.67 -36.77
C LEU A 471 19.36 -14.18 -37.63
N SER A 472 20.47 -13.44 -37.69
CA SER A 472 21.63 -13.73 -38.56
C SER A 472 21.27 -13.93 -40.04
N ILE A 473 20.35 -13.13 -40.58
CA ILE A 473 19.95 -13.14 -42.00
C ILE A 473 20.15 -11.76 -42.65
N ALA A 474 20.15 -11.67 -43.99
CA ALA A 474 20.24 -10.38 -44.66
C ALA A 474 18.98 -9.54 -44.41
N ALA A 475 19.14 -8.22 -44.29
CA ALA A 475 18.01 -7.32 -44.05
C ALA A 475 16.95 -7.35 -45.16
N ASP A 476 17.36 -7.72 -46.37
CA ASP A 476 16.49 -7.86 -47.55
C ASP A 476 15.65 -9.15 -47.52
N ASP A 477 16.05 -10.16 -46.73
CA ASP A 477 15.33 -11.43 -46.56
C ASP A 477 14.21 -11.35 -45.50
N VAL A 478 14.14 -10.25 -44.74
CA VAL A 478 13.10 -9.99 -43.74
C VAL A 478 11.85 -9.43 -44.42
N GLN A 479 10.89 -10.31 -44.69
CA GLN A 479 9.59 -9.96 -45.27
C GLN A 479 8.60 -9.63 -44.16
N GLN A 480 8.20 -8.37 -44.07
CA GLN A 480 7.29 -7.89 -43.01
C GLN A 480 5.89 -8.53 -43.03
N SER A 481 5.51 -9.14 -44.15
CA SER A 481 4.24 -9.84 -44.34
C SER A 481 4.22 -11.26 -43.76
N LYS A 482 5.38 -11.84 -43.44
CA LYS A 482 5.52 -13.16 -42.82
C LYS A 482 5.45 -13.09 -41.30
N GLN A 483 5.26 -14.23 -40.63
CA GLN A 483 5.32 -14.37 -39.17
C GLN A 483 6.75 -14.61 -38.67
N LEU A 484 7.02 -14.32 -37.40
CA LEU A 484 8.32 -14.60 -36.77
C LEU A 484 8.63 -16.10 -36.68
N SER A 485 7.61 -16.94 -36.54
CA SER A 485 7.72 -18.41 -36.56
C SER A 485 8.34 -18.94 -37.86
N ASN A 486 8.06 -18.28 -38.99
CA ASN A 486 8.62 -18.65 -40.29
C ASN A 486 10.14 -18.39 -40.40
N TYR A 487 10.70 -17.66 -39.43
CA TYR A 487 12.14 -17.38 -39.31
C TYR A 487 12.80 -18.15 -38.16
N GLY A 488 12.12 -19.16 -37.60
CA GLY A 488 12.68 -20.00 -36.53
C GLY A 488 12.71 -19.37 -35.14
N VAL A 489 11.97 -18.27 -34.92
CA VAL A 489 11.88 -17.62 -33.61
C VAL A 489 11.09 -18.50 -32.64
N ASP A 490 11.80 -19.08 -31.66
CA ASP A 490 11.22 -19.84 -30.57
C ASP A 490 10.90 -18.97 -29.34
N SER A 491 10.39 -19.60 -28.28
CA SER A 491 10.04 -18.92 -27.03
C SER A 491 11.23 -18.24 -26.35
N LEU A 492 12.46 -18.71 -26.57
CA LEU A 492 13.68 -18.14 -25.99
C LEU A 492 14.12 -16.89 -26.77
N MET A 493 14.14 -16.97 -28.10
CA MET A 493 14.39 -15.81 -28.97
C MET A 493 13.31 -14.73 -28.81
N ALA A 494 12.06 -15.12 -28.56
CA ALA A 494 10.99 -14.16 -28.28
C ALA A 494 11.19 -13.40 -26.95
N VAL A 495 11.82 -14.03 -25.95
CA VAL A 495 12.24 -13.37 -24.70
C VAL A 495 13.38 -12.38 -24.95
N GLU A 496 14.35 -12.74 -25.78
CA GLU A 496 15.43 -11.82 -26.18
C GLU A 496 14.88 -10.62 -26.96
N LEU A 497 13.97 -10.88 -27.92
CA LEU A 497 13.31 -9.84 -28.69
C LEU A 497 12.51 -8.89 -27.79
N ARG A 498 11.78 -9.43 -26.80
CA ARG A 498 11.09 -8.63 -25.78
C ARG A 498 12.06 -7.76 -24.99
N ASN A 499 13.14 -8.33 -24.49
CA ASN A 499 14.11 -7.62 -23.67
C ASN A 499 14.80 -6.51 -24.48
N TRP A 500 15.03 -6.75 -25.76
CA TRP A 500 15.53 -5.76 -26.71
C TRP A 500 14.51 -4.63 -26.94
N ILE A 501 13.23 -4.95 -27.20
CA ILE A 501 12.16 -3.94 -27.38
C ILE A 501 12.04 -3.06 -26.14
N ALA A 502 12.09 -3.66 -24.95
CA ALA A 502 12.05 -2.94 -23.68
C ALA A 502 13.28 -2.05 -23.47
N ARG A 503 14.45 -2.44 -23.97
CA ARG A 503 15.70 -1.66 -23.86
C ARG A 503 15.75 -0.49 -24.83
N ASP A 504 15.46 -0.72 -26.11
CA ASP A 504 15.66 0.27 -27.18
C ASP A 504 14.47 1.21 -27.35
N PHE A 505 13.24 0.70 -27.19
CA PHE A 505 12.01 1.51 -27.33
C PHE A 505 11.39 1.84 -25.98
N GLY A 506 11.89 1.25 -24.89
CA GLY A 506 11.33 1.48 -23.58
C GLY A 506 9.89 0.98 -23.44
N VAL A 507 9.41 0.08 -24.30
CA VAL A 507 8.04 -0.44 -24.38
C VAL A 507 7.99 -1.90 -23.90
N ASN A 508 6.99 -2.25 -23.09
CA ASN A 508 6.82 -3.63 -22.60
C ASN A 508 5.84 -4.38 -23.50
N VAL A 509 6.34 -5.39 -24.20
CA VAL A 509 5.54 -6.28 -25.04
C VAL A 509 5.57 -7.68 -24.42
N ALA A 510 4.43 -8.34 -24.28
CA ALA A 510 4.39 -9.70 -23.75
C ALA A 510 4.91 -10.69 -24.81
N VAL A 511 5.54 -11.78 -24.37
CA VAL A 511 6.08 -12.81 -25.28
C VAL A 511 4.97 -13.41 -26.16
N PHE A 512 3.78 -13.62 -25.61
CA PHE A 512 2.63 -14.10 -26.37
C PHE A 512 2.11 -13.07 -27.40
N GLU A 513 2.31 -11.76 -27.19
CA GLU A 513 1.95 -10.75 -28.19
C GLU A 513 2.96 -10.75 -29.35
N ILE A 514 4.24 -11.01 -29.06
CA ILE A 514 5.29 -11.18 -30.08
C ILE A 514 5.03 -12.43 -30.91
N MET A 515 4.74 -13.55 -30.24
CA MET A 515 4.52 -14.85 -30.89
C MET A 515 3.13 -14.97 -31.53
N GLY A 516 2.11 -14.32 -30.98
CA GLY A 516 0.74 -14.30 -31.48
C GLY A 516 0.49 -13.26 -32.58
N SER A 517 1.47 -12.41 -32.89
CA SER A 517 1.37 -11.44 -33.97
C SER A 517 1.34 -12.14 -35.34
N SER A 518 0.31 -11.86 -36.12
CA SER A 518 0.07 -12.52 -37.42
C SER A 518 1.06 -12.12 -38.52
N ARG A 519 1.78 -11.00 -38.35
CA ARG A 519 2.80 -10.47 -39.28
C ARG A 519 3.83 -9.66 -38.51
N ILE A 520 5.09 -9.63 -38.96
CA ILE A 520 6.12 -8.82 -38.29
C ILE A 520 5.79 -7.31 -38.34
N ALA A 521 5.10 -6.84 -39.39
CA ALA A 521 4.58 -5.46 -39.44
C ALA A 521 3.63 -5.12 -38.27
N ALA A 522 2.87 -6.09 -37.76
CA ALA A 522 1.94 -5.89 -36.64
C ALA A 522 2.68 -5.64 -35.33
N ILE A 523 3.89 -6.18 -35.17
CA ILE A 523 4.74 -5.95 -33.99
C ILE A 523 5.25 -4.51 -33.99
N GLY A 524 5.65 -3.98 -35.16
CA GLY A 524 6.03 -2.57 -35.30
C GLY A 524 4.87 -1.62 -34.95
N ALA A 525 3.65 -1.95 -35.37
CA ALA A 525 2.45 -1.21 -35.01
C ALA A 525 2.11 -1.34 -33.51
N LEU A 526 2.31 -2.52 -32.90
CA LEU A 526 2.11 -2.76 -31.48
C LEU A 526 3.11 -1.99 -30.61
N ILE A 527 4.38 -1.94 -31.04
CA ILE A 527 5.42 -1.11 -30.40
C ILE A 527 5.06 0.36 -30.53
N ALA A 528 4.60 0.82 -31.69
CA ALA A 528 4.17 2.21 -31.89
C ALA A 528 2.93 2.56 -31.06
N GLN A 529 1.93 1.67 -30.98
CA GLN A 529 0.74 1.87 -30.17
C GLN A 529 1.08 1.94 -28.68
N LYS A 530 1.89 1.00 -28.19
CA LYS A 530 2.35 1.01 -26.79
C LYS A 530 3.41 2.09 -26.51
N GLY A 531 4.05 2.59 -27.56
CA GLY A 531 4.99 3.72 -27.57
C GLY A 531 4.29 5.07 -27.47
N ASP A 532 3.23 5.32 -28.25
CA ASP A 532 2.38 6.52 -28.13
C ASP A 532 1.68 6.57 -26.76
N MET A 533 1.34 5.42 -26.16
CA MET A 533 0.90 5.37 -24.76
C MET A 533 2.00 5.74 -23.76
N LYS A 534 3.28 5.65 -24.15
CA LYS A 534 4.44 5.98 -23.31
C LYS A 534 4.99 7.39 -23.56
N ASP A 535 4.90 7.93 -24.77
CA ASP A 535 5.22 9.33 -25.08
C ASP A 535 4.10 10.29 -24.67
N GLY A 536 2.91 9.75 -24.35
CA GLY A 536 1.95 10.43 -23.49
C GLY A 536 2.42 10.58 -22.04
N TRP A 537 3.37 9.76 -21.55
CA TRP A 537 3.74 9.67 -20.13
C TRP A 537 5.19 9.18 -19.94
N LYS A 538 6.18 10.00 -20.30
CA LYS A 538 7.58 9.85 -19.82
C LYS A 538 8.29 11.21 -19.76
N MET A 539 8.08 11.94 -18.66
CA MET A 539 9.22 12.60 -18.02
C MET A 539 9.83 11.59 -17.04
N ARG A 540 11.12 11.32 -17.18
CA ARG A 540 11.93 10.85 -16.05
C ARG A 540 11.94 12.00 -15.03
N SER A 541 11.06 11.95 -14.05
CA SER A 541 11.17 12.74 -12.84
C SER A 541 11.97 11.92 -11.82
N GLU A 542 13.28 12.16 -11.77
CA GLU A 542 13.87 12.34 -10.45
C GLU A 542 13.11 13.52 -9.85
N ILE A 543 12.48 13.31 -8.68
CA ILE A 543 11.37 14.07 -8.07
C ILE A 543 10.08 13.22 -8.12
N GLY A 544 9.79 12.57 -6.98
CA GLY A 544 8.55 11.84 -6.77
C GLY A 544 7.34 12.78 -6.73
N CYS A 545 6.34 12.50 -7.57
CA CYS A 545 4.95 12.95 -7.40
C CYS A 545 4.24 11.87 -6.57
N ILE A 546 3.57 12.12 -5.44
CA ILE A 546 2.56 13.14 -5.09
C ILE A 546 1.37 13.10 -6.05
N ILE A 547 0.54 12.07 -5.86
CA ILE A 547 -0.92 12.16 -5.70
C ILE A 547 -1.29 11.31 -4.48
#